data_AF-W6KPR9-F1
#
_entry.id   AF-W6KPR9-F1
#
_cell.length_a   1.000
_cell.length_b   1.000
_cell.length_c   1.000
_cell.angle_alpha   90.00
_cell.angle_beta   90.00
_cell.angle_gamma   90.00
#
_symmetry.space_group_name_H-M   'P 1'
#
loop_
_entity.id
_entity.type
_entity.pdbx_description
1 polymer ?
#
loop_
_entity_poly.entity_id
_entity_poly.type
_entity_poly.pdbx_seq_one_letter_code
_entity_poly.pdbx_strand_id
1 'polypeptide(L)'
;MGRVKVTPKGKVKKNIPITRVGKKQYLKRRFAHIRAVDVAGSNNQFTRKYFEGNHTAAQSFTRLGLSIDPSAPKSVVEERKKKIKPNSQRKLEEEDDIKLQEEQVRRDRIGRPVSEQEGSTIANLLQKYGTDLKRMSLDRKLNPFQLNVRQLQRQIVNYLKWEKAAFPEAFAEAEAQGWFSIESFSDPKLRSGQQQRLSAIQCEEKNANSDKGSNNDPPSPAENRECGNKKAFVKSSKAPGSLKRGRGE
;
A
#
# COMPACT_ATOMS: atom_id res chain seq x y z
N MET A 1 -100.65 7.92 -34.82
CA MET A 1 -99.46 7.10 -35.12
C MET A 1 -98.20 7.96 -35.05
N GLY A 2 -97.73 8.29 -33.84
CA GLY A 2 -96.55 9.14 -33.63
C GLY A 2 -95.26 8.33 -33.70
N ARG A 3 -94.31 8.72 -34.57
CA ARG A 3 -93.01 8.04 -34.71
C ARG A 3 -92.11 8.35 -33.51
N VAL A 4 -91.80 7.33 -32.71
CA VAL A 4 -90.79 7.38 -31.65
C VAL A 4 -89.40 7.46 -32.29
N LYS A 5 -88.68 8.56 -32.07
CA LYS A 5 -87.26 8.68 -32.44
C LYS A 5 -86.41 8.01 -31.36
N VAL A 6 -85.88 6.83 -31.67
CA VAL A 6 -84.86 6.15 -30.86
C VAL A 6 -83.55 6.90 -31.03
N THR A 7 -83.09 7.58 -29.97
CA THR A 7 -81.71 8.06 -29.92
C THR A 7 -80.81 6.90 -29.45
N PRO A 8 -79.67 6.64 -30.10
CA PRO A 8 -78.75 5.62 -29.62
C PRO A 8 -78.16 6.06 -28.27
N LYS A 9 -78.62 5.42 -27.18
CA LYS A 9 -78.01 5.50 -25.85
C LYS A 9 -76.63 4.84 -25.90
N GLY A 10 -75.64 5.65 -26.22
CA GLY A 10 -74.26 5.19 -26.23
C GLY A 10 -73.33 6.28 -26.72
N LYS A 11 -73.17 7.35 -25.92
CA LYS A 11 -71.95 8.16 -26.04
C LYS A 11 -70.78 7.26 -25.66
N VAL A 12 -70.28 6.53 -26.65
CA VAL A 12 -68.98 5.90 -26.59
C VAL A 12 -68.00 7.03 -26.30
N LYS A 13 -67.43 7.05 -25.08
CA LYS A 13 -66.31 7.95 -24.74
C LYS A 13 -65.07 7.53 -25.54
N LYS A 14 -65.11 7.67 -26.86
CA LYS A 14 -63.94 7.55 -27.73
C LYS A 14 -63.48 8.96 -28.04
N ASN A 15 -62.19 9.19 -27.81
CA ASN A 15 -61.47 10.45 -28.00
C ASN A 15 -61.66 11.50 -26.89
N ILE A 16 -61.28 11.16 -25.65
CA ILE A 16 -60.48 12.15 -24.92
C ILE A 16 -59.18 12.22 -25.72
N PRO A 17 -58.80 13.37 -26.31
CA PRO A 17 -57.50 13.49 -26.95
C PRO A 17 -56.50 13.14 -25.86
N ILE A 18 -55.86 11.98 -26.01
CA ILE A 18 -54.77 11.61 -25.15
C ILE A 18 -53.72 12.68 -25.43
N THR A 19 -53.68 13.70 -24.58
CA THR A 19 -52.67 14.74 -24.63
C THR A 19 -51.32 14.02 -24.68
N ARG A 20 -50.31 14.62 -25.29
CA ARG A 20 -48.97 14.02 -25.38
C ARG A 20 -48.47 13.51 -24.01
N VAL A 21 -48.92 14.16 -22.93
CA VAL A 21 -48.73 13.78 -21.52
C VAL A 21 -49.48 12.49 -21.15
N GLY A 22 -50.78 12.38 -21.46
CA GLY A 22 -51.58 11.18 -21.23
C GLY A 22 -51.05 9.93 -21.97
N LYS A 23 -50.48 10.09 -23.17
CA LYS A 23 -49.96 8.97 -23.97
C LYS A 23 -48.71 8.41 -23.34
N LYS A 24 -47.81 9.28 -22.88
CA LYS A 24 -46.60 8.89 -22.15
C LYS A 24 -46.92 8.19 -20.83
N GLN A 25 -47.89 8.71 -20.07
CA GLN A 25 -48.32 8.07 -18.82
C GLN A 25 -48.98 6.71 -19.05
N TYR A 26 -49.84 6.60 -20.06
CA TYR A 26 -50.48 5.34 -20.45
C TYR A 26 -49.45 4.27 -20.85
N LEU A 27 -48.50 4.62 -21.72
CA LEU A 27 -47.43 3.70 -22.14
C LEU A 27 -46.52 3.32 -20.94
N LYS A 28 -46.24 4.25 -20.02
CA LYS A 28 -45.45 3.96 -18.81
C LYS A 28 -46.14 2.93 -17.92
N ARG A 29 -47.46 3.01 -17.73
CA ARG A 29 -48.23 2.05 -16.94
C ARG A 29 -48.38 0.71 -17.66
N ARG A 30 -48.77 0.72 -18.93
CA ARG A 30 -49.02 -0.51 -19.71
C ARG A 30 -47.75 -1.36 -19.88
N PHE A 31 -46.59 -0.72 -20.06
CA PHE A 31 -45.31 -1.41 -20.25
C PHE A 31 -44.44 -1.44 -19.00
N ALA A 32 -44.99 -1.12 -17.82
CA ALA A 32 -44.22 -1.15 -16.56
C ALA A 32 -43.66 -2.54 -16.29
N HIS A 33 -44.47 -3.59 -16.47
CA HIS A 33 -44.06 -4.97 -16.26
C HIS A 33 -43.00 -5.44 -17.27
N ILE A 34 -43.09 -5.03 -18.55
CA ILE A 34 -42.06 -5.37 -19.57
C ILE A 34 -40.72 -4.67 -19.28
N ARG A 35 -40.77 -3.50 -18.62
CA ARG A 35 -39.58 -2.72 -18.23
C ARG A 35 -39.00 -3.14 -16.88
N ALA A 36 -39.74 -3.89 -16.07
CA ALA A 36 -39.21 -4.50 -14.87
C ALA A 36 -38.23 -5.58 -15.33
N VAL A 37 -36.94 -5.26 -15.27
CA VAL A 37 -35.89 -6.21 -15.59
C VAL A 37 -35.71 -7.06 -14.34
N ASP A 38 -36.03 -8.35 -14.45
CA ASP A 38 -35.61 -9.33 -13.45
C ASP A 38 -34.09 -9.29 -13.41
N VAL A 39 -33.55 -8.74 -12.33
CA VAL A 39 -32.10 -8.70 -12.12
C VAL A 39 -31.64 -10.15 -12.00
N ALA A 40 -30.80 -10.59 -12.94
CA ALA A 40 -30.22 -11.91 -12.91
C ALA A 40 -29.57 -12.14 -11.53
N GLY A 41 -29.96 -13.23 -10.86
CA GLY A 41 -29.51 -13.51 -9.51
C GLY A 41 -30.27 -12.77 -8.41
N SER A 42 -31.53 -12.36 -8.61
CA SER A 42 -32.42 -11.79 -7.57
C SER A 42 -32.52 -12.63 -6.27
N ASN A 43 -32.08 -13.89 -6.29
CA ASN A 43 -31.96 -14.76 -5.12
C ASN A 43 -30.67 -14.54 -4.31
N ASN A 44 -29.69 -13.80 -4.84
CA ASN A 44 -28.46 -13.47 -4.15
C ASN A 44 -28.72 -12.39 -3.08
N GLN A 45 -28.18 -12.60 -1.89
CA GLN A 45 -28.26 -11.67 -0.76
C GLN A 45 -27.77 -10.27 -1.16
N PHE A 46 -26.67 -10.18 -1.91
CA PHE A 46 -26.08 -8.91 -2.33
C PHE A 46 -27.01 -8.12 -3.25
N THR A 47 -27.62 -8.79 -4.24
CA THR A 47 -28.56 -8.11 -5.14
C THR A 47 -29.81 -7.66 -4.40
N ARG A 48 -30.33 -8.46 -3.45
CA ARG A 48 -31.50 -8.08 -2.65
C ARG A 48 -31.24 -6.86 -1.76
N LYS A 49 -30.05 -6.80 -1.15
CA LYS A 49 -29.65 -5.73 -0.22
C LYS A 49 -29.33 -4.42 -0.95
N TYR A 50 -28.67 -4.50 -2.10
CA TYR A 50 -28.07 -3.34 -2.74
C TYR A 50 -28.74 -2.89 -4.05
N PHE A 51 -29.52 -3.74 -4.73
CA PHE A 51 -30.27 -3.36 -5.93
C PHE A 51 -31.71 -3.03 -5.60
N GLU A 52 -32.04 -1.74 -5.65
CA GLU A 52 -33.41 -1.27 -5.49
C GLU A 52 -34.11 -1.22 -6.85
N GLY A 53 -35.34 -1.73 -6.93
CA GLY A 53 -36.14 -1.72 -8.17
C GLY A 53 -36.49 -0.31 -8.69
N ASN A 54 -36.25 0.73 -7.89
CA ASN A 54 -36.48 2.12 -8.27
C ASN A 54 -35.32 2.74 -9.06
N HIS A 55 -34.15 2.08 -9.08
CA HIS A 55 -32.96 2.58 -9.74
C HIS A 55 -32.64 1.80 -11.01
N THR A 56 -32.16 2.51 -12.02
CA THR A 56 -31.58 1.85 -13.20
C THR A 56 -30.34 1.08 -12.75
N ALA A 57 -30.05 -0.07 -13.38
CA ALA A 57 -28.85 -0.85 -13.09
C ALA A 57 -27.58 0.03 -13.07
N ALA A 58 -27.48 0.97 -14.02
CA ALA A 58 -26.41 1.94 -14.09
C ALA A 58 -26.20 2.77 -12.81
N GLN A 59 -27.30 3.25 -12.23
CA GLN A 59 -27.29 4.01 -10.99
C GLN A 59 -26.92 3.13 -9.80
N SER A 60 -27.46 1.91 -9.73
CA SER A 60 -27.15 0.95 -8.66
C SER A 60 -25.67 0.59 -8.65
N PHE A 61 -25.09 0.20 -9.80
CA PHE A 61 -23.66 -0.09 -9.91
C PHE A 61 -22.79 1.12 -9.53
N THR A 62 -23.11 2.29 -10.07
CA THR A 62 -22.30 3.49 -9.79
C THR A 62 -22.42 3.92 -8.32
N ARG A 63 -23.56 3.71 -7.65
CA ARG A 63 -23.73 3.95 -6.21
C ARG A 63 -22.92 2.99 -5.35
N LEU A 64 -22.75 1.74 -5.79
CA LEU A 64 -21.89 0.74 -5.17
C LEU A 64 -20.41 0.92 -5.52
N GLY A 65 -20.08 1.96 -6.30
CA GLY A 65 -18.71 2.18 -6.76
C GLY A 65 -18.25 1.23 -7.87
N LEU A 66 -19.14 0.39 -8.40
CA LEU A 66 -18.89 -0.56 -9.47
C LEU A 66 -19.06 0.10 -10.86
N SER A 67 -18.23 -0.33 -11.81
CA SER A 67 -18.36 0.03 -13.23
C SER A 67 -19.40 -0.87 -13.92
N ILE A 68 -20.31 -0.26 -14.68
CA ILE A 68 -21.28 -0.98 -15.53
C ILE A 68 -20.56 -1.74 -16.64
N ASP A 69 -19.60 -1.07 -17.27
CA ASP A 69 -18.81 -1.59 -18.37
C ASP A 69 -17.37 -1.77 -17.86
N PRO A 70 -16.87 -2.99 -17.66
CA PRO A 70 -15.51 -3.22 -17.13
C PRO A 70 -14.42 -2.74 -18.09
N SER A 71 -14.74 -2.60 -19.38
CA SER A 71 -13.83 -2.14 -20.43
C SER A 71 -13.82 -0.62 -20.62
N ALA A 72 -14.69 0.13 -19.92
CA ALA A 72 -14.72 1.57 -20.06
C ALA A 72 -13.42 2.22 -19.53
N PRO A 73 -12.90 3.26 -20.20
CA PRO A 73 -11.72 3.97 -19.72
C PRO A 73 -12.00 4.68 -18.39
N LYS A 74 -10.96 4.83 -17.55
CA LYS A 74 -11.08 5.40 -16.21
C LYS A 74 -11.69 6.80 -16.20
N SER A 75 -11.43 7.63 -17.21
CA SER A 75 -12.00 8.98 -17.36
C SER A 75 -13.53 8.96 -17.40
N VAL A 76 -14.12 8.08 -18.20
CA VAL A 76 -15.58 7.93 -18.32
C VAL A 76 -16.19 7.43 -17.01
N VAL A 77 -15.50 6.52 -16.31
CA VAL A 77 -15.94 6.02 -14.99
C VAL A 77 -15.97 7.16 -13.96
N GLU A 78 -14.94 8.00 -13.93
CA GLU A 78 -14.88 9.15 -13.02
C GLU A 78 -15.95 10.20 -13.33
N GLU A 79 -16.21 10.50 -14.61
CA GLU A 79 -17.30 11.39 -15.01
C GLU A 79 -18.67 10.86 -14.56
N ARG A 80 -18.90 9.55 -14.68
CA ARG A 80 -20.13 8.91 -14.19
C ARG A 80 -20.24 9.02 -12.66
N LYS A 81 -19.14 8.83 -11.93
CA LYS A 81 -19.09 9.01 -10.46
C LYS A 81 -19.44 10.43 -10.03
N LYS A 82 -18.92 11.45 -10.74
CA LYS A 82 -19.19 12.88 -10.45
C LYS A 82 -20.67 13.28 -10.61
N LYS A 83 -21.43 12.56 -11.45
CA LYS A 83 -22.87 12.82 -11.65
C LYS A 83 -23.73 12.38 -10.46
N ILE A 84 -23.19 11.58 -9.53
CA ILE A 84 -23.91 11.07 -8.37
C ILE A 84 -23.70 12.00 -7.18
N LYS A 85 -24.80 12.30 -6.47
CA LYS A 85 -24.74 13.11 -5.25
C LYS A 85 -23.91 12.36 -4.19
N PRO A 86 -22.97 13.00 -3.48
CA PRO A 86 -22.09 12.33 -2.54
C PRO A 86 -22.86 11.57 -1.45
N ASN A 87 -23.96 12.15 -0.94
CA ASN A 87 -24.81 11.53 0.09
C ASN A 87 -25.70 10.37 -0.43
N SER A 88 -25.66 10.06 -1.72
CA SER A 88 -26.43 8.95 -2.31
C SER A 88 -25.60 7.70 -2.57
N GLN A 89 -24.30 7.75 -2.31
CA GLN A 89 -23.42 6.59 -2.35
C GLN A 89 -23.65 5.77 -1.08
N ARG A 90 -24.01 4.50 -1.25
CA ARG A 90 -24.05 3.56 -0.13
C ARG A 90 -22.66 2.96 0.01
N LYS A 91 -22.08 3.06 1.20
CA LYS A 91 -20.90 2.27 1.54
C LYS A 91 -21.34 0.82 1.69
N LEU A 92 -20.58 -0.11 1.15
CA LEU A 92 -20.78 -1.53 1.44
C LEU A 92 -20.48 -1.74 2.92
N GLU A 93 -21.24 -2.60 3.57
CA GLU A 93 -20.98 -2.93 4.98
C GLU A 93 -19.70 -3.77 5.09
N GLU A 94 -19.42 -4.56 4.07
CA GLU A 94 -18.24 -5.42 3.97
C GLU A 94 -16.97 -4.66 3.53
N GLU A 95 -17.04 -3.34 3.27
CA GLU A 95 -15.86 -2.55 2.86
C GLU A 95 -14.74 -2.58 3.90
N ASP A 96 -15.10 -2.56 5.18
CA ASP A 96 -14.13 -2.54 6.27
C ASP A 96 -13.52 -3.93 6.47
N ASP A 97 -14.31 -5.00 6.33
CA ASP A 97 -13.82 -6.39 6.34
C ASP A 97 -12.87 -6.66 5.17
N ILE A 98 -13.20 -6.18 3.98
CA ILE A 98 -12.34 -6.31 2.79
C ILE A 98 -11.02 -5.56 3.02
N LYS A 99 -11.06 -4.34 3.57
CA LYS A 99 -9.83 -3.59 3.89
C LYS A 99 -8.99 -4.33 4.92
N LEU A 100 -9.60 -4.85 5.98
CA LEU A 100 -8.90 -5.64 7.01
C LEU A 100 -8.25 -6.88 6.39
N GLN A 101 -8.95 -7.59 5.52
CA GLN A 101 -8.42 -8.74 4.81
C GLN A 101 -7.29 -8.36 3.85
N GLU A 102 -7.43 -7.26 3.09
CA GLU A 102 -6.36 -6.75 2.24
C GLU A 102 -5.12 -6.39 3.04
N GLU A 103 -5.28 -5.74 4.19
CA GLU A 103 -4.18 -5.41 5.08
C GLU A 103 -3.51 -6.65 5.65
N GLN A 104 -4.27 -7.65 6.08
CA GLN A 104 -3.75 -8.95 6.51
C GLN A 104 -2.95 -9.61 5.39
N VAL A 105 -3.52 -9.73 4.19
CA VAL A 105 -2.83 -10.29 3.02
C VAL A 105 -1.56 -9.49 2.71
N ARG A 106 -1.58 -8.16 2.80
CA ARG A 106 -0.38 -7.33 2.58
C ARG A 106 0.70 -7.53 3.66
N ARG A 107 0.29 -7.69 4.93
CA ARG A 107 1.18 -7.96 6.06
C ARG A 107 1.82 -9.34 5.91
N ASP A 108 1.01 -10.34 5.60
CA ASP A 108 1.39 -11.75 5.53
C ASP A 108 1.92 -12.15 4.15
N ARG A 109 1.97 -11.21 3.19
CA ARG A 109 2.49 -11.48 1.86
C ARG A 109 3.96 -11.88 1.95
N ILE A 110 4.17 -13.19 1.90
CA ILE A 110 5.48 -13.79 1.71
C ILE A 110 5.94 -13.37 0.31
N GLY A 111 7.18 -12.87 0.22
CA GLY A 111 7.79 -12.49 -1.04
C GLY A 111 8.08 -13.72 -1.92
N ARG A 112 9.01 -13.56 -2.87
CA ARG A 112 9.59 -14.71 -3.57
C ARG A 112 10.18 -15.67 -2.52
N PRO A 113 9.95 -16.99 -2.63
CA PRO A 113 10.60 -17.95 -1.74
C PRO A 113 12.11 -17.78 -1.82
N VAL A 114 12.77 -17.73 -0.67
CA VAL A 114 14.21 -17.59 -0.56
C VAL A 114 14.84 -18.95 -0.80
N SER A 115 15.84 -19.02 -1.68
CA SER A 115 16.57 -20.28 -1.88
C SER A 115 17.44 -20.60 -0.66
N GLU A 116 17.72 -21.88 -0.41
CA GLU A 116 18.55 -22.31 0.73
C GLU A 116 19.95 -21.65 0.73
N GLN A 117 20.55 -21.50 -0.46
CA GLN A 117 21.83 -20.82 -0.62
C GLN A 117 21.72 -19.34 -0.24
N GLU A 118 20.69 -18.62 -0.72
CA GLU A 118 20.46 -17.23 -0.31
C GLU A 118 20.24 -17.13 1.20
N GLY A 119 19.43 -18.02 1.78
CA GLY A 119 19.14 -18.06 3.21
C GLY A 119 20.41 -18.24 4.05
N SER A 120 21.25 -19.22 3.72
CA SER A 120 22.51 -19.45 4.44
C SER A 120 23.48 -18.27 4.33
N THR A 121 23.60 -17.64 3.16
CA THR A 121 24.45 -16.44 3.00
C THR A 121 23.96 -15.27 3.85
N ILE A 122 22.64 -15.05 3.88
CA ILE A 122 22.02 -13.97 4.67
C ILE A 122 22.16 -14.23 6.18
N ALA A 123 21.91 -15.45 6.63
CA ALA A 123 22.07 -15.85 8.02
C ALA A 123 23.51 -15.63 8.52
N ASN A 124 24.51 -16.05 7.72
CA ASN A 124 25.93 -15.85 8.06
C ASN A 124 26.30 -14.36 8.11
N LEU A 125 25.75 -13.54 7.21
CA LEU A 125 25.98 -12.09 7.21
C LEU A 125 25.35 -11.43 8.46
N LEU A 126 24.12 -11.80 8.79
CA LEU A 126 23.41 -11.32 9.99
C LEU A 126 24.16 -11.71 11.27
N GLN A 127 24.61 -12.96 11.38
CA GLN A 127 25.37 -13.43 12.54
C GLN A 127 26.67 -12.65 12.75
N LYS A 128 27.39 -12.32 11.67
CA LYS A 128 28.69 -11.63 11.78
C LYS A 128 28.58 -10.12 11.94
N TYR A 129 27.63 -9.49 11.25
CA TYR A 129 27.56 -8.02 11.13
C TYR A 129 26.31 -7.39 11.76
N GLY A 130 25.33 -8.18 12.22
CA GLY A 130 24.09 -7.67 12.79
C GLY A 130 23.29 -6.84 11.80
N THR A 131 23.11 -5.54 12.07
CA THR A 131 22.32 -4.62 11.22
C THR A 131 23.16 -3.79 10.23
N ASP A 132 24.49 -4.02 10.19
CA ASP A 132 25.46 -3.24 9.41
C ASP A 132 25.58 -3.67 7.93
N LEU A 133 24.53 -3.49 7.11
CA LEU A 133 24.52 -3.74 5.65
C LEU A 133 25.69 -3.12 4.87
N LYS A 134 26.28 -1.99 5.31
CA LYS A 134 27.45 -1.41 4.64
C LYS A 134 28.65 -2.33 4.77
N ARG A 135 28.90 -2.84 5.98
CA ARG A 135 29.97 -3.81 6.24
C ARG A 135 29.71 -5.13 5.52
N MET A 136 28.44 -5.60 5.53
CA MET A 136 28.04 -6.78 4.77
C MET A 136 28.31 -6.66 3.27
N SER A 137 28.01 -5.49 2.68
CA SER A 137 28.22 -5.27 1.25
C SER A 137 29.71 -5.29 0.84
N LEU A 138 30.61 -4.95 1.77
CA LEU A 138 32.06 -4.94 1.55
C LEU A 138 32.71 -6.31 1.77
N ASP A 139 32.06 -7.24 2.47
CA ASP A 139 32.61 -8.57 2.75
C ASP A 139 32.52 -9.48 1.51
N ARG A 140 33.62 -9.57 0.76
CA ARG A 140 33.71 -10.42 -0.45
C ARG A 140 33.59 -11.92 -0.16
N LYS A 141 33.87 -12.37 1.07
CA LYS A 141 33.88 -13.80 1.40
C LYS A 141 32.46 -14.30 1.69
N LEU A 142 31.70 -13.54 2.48
CA LEU A 142 30.34 -13.91 2.86
C LEU A 142 29.26 -13.40 1.91
N ASN A 143 29.56 -12.39 1.10
CA ASN A 143 28.67 -11.88 0.04
C ASN A 143 29.22 -12.26 -1.35
N PRO A 144 29.11 -13.53 -1.77
CA PRO A 144 29.68 -14.02 -3.02
C PRO A 144 29.06 -13.33 -4.25
N PHE A 145 27.78 -12.95 -4.15
CA PHE A 145 27.04 -12.27 -5.22
C PHE A 145 27.30 -10.76 -5.27
N GLN A 146 28.17 -10.23 -4.39
CA GLN A 146 28.55 -8.82 -4.33
C GLN A 146 27.34 -7.87 -4.32
N LEU A 147 26.33 -8.24 -3.54
CA LEU A 147 25.07 -7.53 -3.48
C LEU A 147 25.27 -6.12 -2.91
N ASN A 148 24.63 -5.16 -3.56
CA ASN A 148 24.57 -3.78 -3.07
C ASN A 148 23.76 -3.69 -1.78
N VAL A 149 23.99 -2.64 -1.00
CA VAL A 149 23.27 -2.38 0.27
C VAL A 149 21.75 -2.47 0.11
N ARG A 150 21.19 -1.90 -0.97
CA ARG A 150 19.75 -1.93 -1.24
C ARG A 150 19.24 -3.32 -1.61
N GLN A 151 20.06 -4.13 -2.28
CA GLN A 151 19.73 -5.51 -2.63
C GLN A 151 19.76 -6.39 -1.39
N LEU A 152 20.81 -6.29 -0.57
CA LEU A 152 20.91 -6.95 0.73
C LEU A 152 19.73 -6.60 1.63
N GLN A 153 19.36 -5.32 1.71
CA GLN A 153 18.19 -4.87 2.47
C GLN A 153 16.92 -5.62 2.06
N ARG A 154 16.63 -5.67 0.75
CA ARG A 154 15.45 -6.37 0.24
C ARG A 154 15.50 -7.87 0.52
N GLN A 155 16.66 -8.49 0.33
CA GLN A 155 16.84 -9.92 0.57
C GLN A 155 16.72 -10.29 2.04
N ILE A 156 17.32 -9.51 2.94
CA ILE A 156 17.19 -9.70 4.40
C ILE A 156 15.75 -9.54 4.84
N VAL A 157 15.04 -8.50 4.37
CA VAL A 157 13.62 -8.33 4.71
C VAL A 157 12.79 -9.52 4.21
N ASN A 158 13.05 -10.02 3.00
CA ASN A 158 12.35 -11.19 2.49
C ASN A 158 12.69 -12.46 3.28
N TYR A 159 13.95 -12.64 3.68
CA TYR A 159 14.41 -13.75 4.51
C TYR A 159 13.74 -13.74 5.88
N LEU A 160 13.75 -12.62 6.59
CA LEU A 160 13.12 -12.50 7.91
C LEU A 160 11.59 -12.70 7.84
N LYS A 161 10.94 -12.23 6.77
CA LYS A 161 9.52 -12.52 6.53
C LYS A 161 9.26 -14.00 6.30
N TRP A 162 10.15 -14.67 5.59
CA TRP A 162 10.07 -16.12 5.37
C TRP A 162 10.30 -16.90 6.67
N GLU A 163 11.31 -16.53 7.47
CA GLU A 163 11.53 -17.14 8.80
C GLU A 163 10.34 -16.92 9.73
N LYS A 164 9.76 -15.72 9.78
CA LYS A 164 8.56 -15.44 10.57
C LYS A 164 7.38 -16.32 10.15
N ALA A 165 7.25 -16.61 8.85
CA ALA A 165 6.19 -17.47 8.34
C ALA A 165 6.47 -18.96 8.58
N ALA A 166 7.73 -19.38 8.50
CA ALA A 166 8.13 -20.77 8.69
C ALA A 166 8.23 -21.18 10.17
N PHE A 167 8.70 -20.29 11.03
CA PHE A 167 9.00 -20.53 12.46
C PHE A 167 8.51 -19.35 13.33
N PRO A 168 7.19 -19.16 13.46
CA PRO A 168 6.63 -17.98 14.13
C PRO A 168 7.02 -17.88 15.61
N GLU A 169 7.07 -19.00 16.34
CA GLU A 169 7.39 -19.03 17.78
C GLU A 169 8.84 -18.65 18.04
N ALA A 170 9.79 -19.33 17.38
CA ALA A 170 11.22 -19.03 17.50
C ALA A 170 11.56 -17.59 17.06
N PHE A 171 10.87 -17.10 16.02
CA PHE A 171 11.04 -15.72 15.57
C PHE A 171 10.57 -14.71 16.62
N ALA A 172 9.42 -14.95 17.26
CA ALA A 172 8.90 -14.09 18.32
C ALA A 172 9.84 -14.02 19.54
N GLU A 173 10.46 -15.15 19.91
CA GLU A 173 11.48 -15.19 20.97
C GLU A 173 12.72 -14.36 20.61
N ALA A 174 13.23 -14.52 19.38
CA ALA A 174 14.39 -13.77 18.91
C ALA A 174 14.12 -12.26 18.80
N GLU A 175 12.90 -11.87 18.41
CA GLU A 175 12.46 -10.47 18.38
C GLU A 175 12.32 -9.89 19.79
N ALA A 176 11.80 -10.67 20.76
CA ALA A 176 11.73 -10.26 22.17
C ALA A 176 13.13 -10.09 22.80
N GLN A 177 14.10 -10.91 22.39
CA GLN A 177 15.51 -10.76 22.77
C GLN A 177 16.20 -9.59 22.05
N GLY A 178 15.54 -8.98 21.06
CA GLY A 178 16.06 -7.84 20.30
C GLY A 178 17.17 -8.21 19.32
N TRP A 179 17.32 -9.49 18.97
CA TRP A 179 18.36 -9.96 18.05
C TRP A 179 18.08 -9.54 16.61
N PHE A 180 16.81 -9.61 16.20
CA PHE A 180 16.36 -9.24 14.87
C PHE A 180 15.05 -8.44 14.94
N SER A 181 14.89 -7.46 14.05
CA SER A 181 13.61 -6.76 13.87
C SER A 181 13.44 -6.41 12.40
N ILE A 182 12.30 -6.79 11.81
CA ILE A 182 12.00 -6.54 10.39
C ILE A 182 12.00 -5.03 10.11
N GLU A 183 11.47 -4.23 11.04
CA GLU A 183 11.35 -2.78 10.91
C GLU A 183 12.72 -2.08 10.85
N SER A 184 13.71 -2.61 11.57
CA SER A 184 15.08 -2.09 11.54
C SER A 184 15.72 -2.18 10.15
N PHE A 185 15.33 -3.18 9.35
CA PHE A 185 15.81 -3.39 7.99
C PHE A 185 14.90 -2.77 6.93
N SER A 186 13.61 -2.53 7.20
CA SER A 186 12.72 -1.88 6.22
C SER A 186 13.04 -0.40 6.06
N ASP A 187 13.35 0.29 7.16
CA ASP A 187 13.43 1.74 7.20
C ASP A 187 14.87 2.24 7.23
N PRO A 188 15.35 2.92 6.16
CA PRO A 188 16.72 3.43 6.11
C PRO A 188 17.04 4.45 7.21
N LYS A 189 16.02 5.15 7.75
CA LYS A 189 16.16 6.23 8.73
C LYS A 189 16.38 5.72 10.15
N LEU A 190 15.66 4.68 10.56
CA LEU A 190 15.81 4.06 11.89
C LEU A 190 17.20 3.45 12.07
N ARG A 191 17.80 3.07 10.94
CA ARG A 191 19.09 2.42 10.83
C ARG A 191 20.30 3.30 11.15
N SER A 192 20.30 4.55 10.72
CA SER A 192 21.38 5.49 11.06
C SER A 192 21.41 5.81 12.56
N GLY A 193 20.24 5.80 13.22
CA GLY A 193 20.14 6.04 14.65
C GLY A 193 20.70 4.88 15.49
N GLN A 194 20.48 3.63 15.09
CA GLN A 194 21.05 2.47 15.79
C GLN A 194 22.57 2.40 15.70
N GLN A 195 23.17 2.70 14.53
CA GLN A 195 24.62 2.76 14.40
C GLN A 195 25.24 3.82 15.32
N GLN A 196 24.59 4.98 15.44
CA GLN A 196 25.03 6.03 16.35
C GLN A 196 24.93 5.59 17.82
N ARG A 197 23.84 4.92 18.22
CA ARG A 197 23.68 4.40 19.59
C ARG A 197 24.72 3.34 19.94
N LEU A 198 24.94 2.35 19.08
CA LEU A 198 25.94 1.31 19.33
C LEU A 198 27.37 1.90 19.37
N SER A 199 27.67 2.88 18.53
CA SER A 199 28.95 3.60 18.61
C SER A 199 29.10 4.42 19.89
N ALA A 200 28.01 5.00 20.40
CA ALA A 200 28.02 5.75 21.66
C ALA A 200 28.28 4.82 22.85
N ILE A 201 27.61 3.65 22.90
CA ILE A 201 27.82 2.64 23.94
C ILE A 201 29.28 2.15 23.94
N GLN A 202 29.86 1.88 22.77
CA GLN A 202 31.28 1.47 22.67
C GLN A 202 32.26 2.58 23.09
N CYS A 203 31.89 3.85 22.95
CA CYS A 203 32.70 4.97 23.45
C CYS A 203 32.58 5.10 24.99
N GLU A 204 31.39 4.91 25.55
CA GLU A 204 31.16 4.93 27.00
C GLU A 204 31.89 3.78 27.71
N GLU A 205 31.86 2.56 27.16
CA GLU A 205 32.57 1.40 27.73
C GLU A 205 34.10 1.58 27.70
N LYS A 206 34.65 2.24 26.69
CA LYS A 206 36.09 2.55 26.62
C LYS A 206 36.49 3.61 27.64
N ASN A 207 35.67 4.62 27.86
CA ASN A 207 35.92 5.66 28.86
C ASN A 207 35.76 5.10 30.30
N ALA A 208 34.83 4.19 30.53
CA ALA A 208 34.65 3.54 31.84
C ALA A 208 35.81 2.60 32.22
N ASN A 209 36.50 2.01 31.24
CA ASN A 209 37.68 1.17 31.46
C ASN A 209 38.99 1.97 31.58
N SER A 210 39.07 3.21 31.08
CA SER A 210 40.27 4.05 31.26
C SER A 210 40.43 4.61 32.67
N ASP A 211 39.35 4.66 33.48
CA ASP A 211 39.38 5.22 34.83
C ASP A 211 39.76 4.22 35.95
N LYS A 212 40.03 2.95 35.61
CA LYS A 212 40.37 1.89 36.59
C LYS A 212 41.81 1.37 36.54
N GLY A 213 42.70 2.01 35.79
CA GLY A 213 44.08 1.54 35.58
C GLY A 213 45.12 2.63 35.68
N SER A 214 45.28 3.27 36.84
CA SER A 214 46.38 4.18 37.12
C SER A 214 46.84 4.00 38.57
N ASN A 215 47.69 3.02 38.81
CA ASN A 215 48.66 3.07 39.90
C ASN A 215 49.91 2.25 39.54
N ASN A 216 51.03 2.97 39.51
CA ASN A 216 52.42 2.53 39.66
C ASN A 216 53.12 1.94 38.43
N ASP A 217 53.64 2.83 37.58
CA ASP A 217 54.96 2.62 36.94
C ASP A 217 55.73 3.95 36.90
N PRO A 218 57.03 3.97 37.24
CA PRO A 218 57.85 5.19 37.33
C PRO A 218 58.28 5.73 35.95
N PRO A 219 58.58 7.04 35.83
CA PRO A 219 58.80 7.71 34.56
C PRO A 219 60.19 7.40 33.97
N SER A 220 60.21 6.90 32.74
CA SER A 220 61.41 6.79 31.90
C SER A 220 61.64 8.09 31.11
N PRO A 221 62.88 8.60 30.98
CA PRO A 221 63.14 9.92 30.43
C PRO A 221 63.22 9.93 28.90
N ALA A 222 62.52 10.92 28.33
CA ALA A 222 62.87 11.75 27.18
C ALA A 222 63.57 11.09 25.97
N GLU A 223 62.81 10.86 24.90
CA GLU A 223 63.33 11.02 23.53
C GLU A 223 62.52 12.08 22.78
N ASN A 224 63.22 13.17 22.47
CA ASN A 224 62.80 14.22 21.54
C ASN A 224 62.58 13.61 20.15
N ARG A 225 61.36 13.70 19.60
CA ARG A 225 61.16 13.60 18.15
C ARG A 225 60.27 14.72 17.63
N GLU A 226 60.86 15.38 16.65
CA GLU A 226 60.50 16.64 16.04
C GLU A 226 59.10 16.69 15.42
N CYS A 227 58.52 17.88 15.54
CA CYS A 227 57.30 18.33 14.89
C CYS A 227 57.41 18.32 13.36
N GLY A 228 56.80 17.33 12.71
CA GLY A 228 56.55 17.34 11.27
C GLY A 228 55.18 17.95 10.93
N ASN A 229 55.10 19.29 10.87
CA ASN A 229 53.95 20.02 10.35
C ASN A 229 53.72 19.71 8.86
N LYS A 230 52.78 18.82 8.52
CA LYS A 230 52.30 18.64 7.14
C LYS A 230 51.05 19.49 6.91
N LYS A 231 51.25 20.56 6.14
CA LYS A 231 50.25 21.52 5.66
C LYS A 231 49.07 20.81 5.00
N ALA A 232 47.87 21.23 5.40
CA ALA A 232 46.60 20.90 4.76
C ALA A 232 46.56 21.45 3.33
N PHE A 233 46.35 20.55 2.36
CA PHE A 233 46.06 20.91 0.98
C PHE A 233 44.55 20.99 0.80
N VAL A 234 44.00 22.21 0.93
CA VAL A 234 42.58 22.51 0.66
C VAL A 234 42.40 22.53 -0.86
N LYS A 235 41.79 21.48 -1.41
CA LYS A 235 41.37 21.43 -2.83
C LYS A 235 39.92 21.88 -2.91
N SER A 236 39.72 23.10 -3.42
CA SER A 236 38.41 23.69 -3.70
C SER A 236 37.72 22.93 -4.84
N SER A 237 36.64 22.21 -4.51
CA SER A 237 35.74 21.61 -5.50
C SER A 237 34.74 22.65 -6.00
N LYS A 238 34.97 23.05 -7.24
CA LYS A 238 34.14 23.88 -8.12
C LYS A 238 32.71 23.31 -8.20
N ALA A 239 31.70 24.14 -7.92
CA ALA A 239 30.29 23.78 -8.01
C ALA A 239 29.87 23.50 -9.48
N PRO A 240 29.11 22.43 -9.78
CA PRO A 240 28.53 22.22 -11.09
C PRO A 240 27.30 23.11 -11.31
N GLY A 241 27.30 23.80 -12.44
CA GLY A 241 26.30 24.77 -12.86
C GLY A 241 24.90 24.19 -13.03
N SER A 242 23.92 25.03 -12.72
CA SER A 242 22.48 24.80 -12.85
C SER A 242 22.05 24.80 -14.32
N LEU A 243 21.73 23.62 -14.86
CA LEU A 243 21.05 23.47 -16.14
C LEU A 243 19.56 23.81 -15.97
N LYS A 244 19.18 25.02 -16.39
CA LYS A 244 17.78 25.39 -16.67
C LYS A 244 17.25 24.51 -17.81
N ARG A 245 16.24 23.68 -17.54
CA ARG A 245 15.41 23.07 -18.60
C ARG A 245 14.22 23.98 -18.86
N GLY A 246 14.13 24.46 -20.10
CA GLY A 246 13.00 25.23 -20.60
C GLY A 246 11.71 24.42 -20.61
N ARG A 247 10.61 25.10 -20.30
CA ARG A 247 9.25 24.65 -20.61
C ARG A 247 9.00 24.90 -22.09
N GLY A 248 8.62 23.87 -22.83
CA GLY A 248 7.96 24.01 -24.13
C GLY A 248 6.46 24.08 -23.90
N GLU A 249 5.83 24.98 -24.65
CA GLU A 249 4.39 25.22 -24.79
C GLU A 249 3.67 24.06 -25.48
#